data_AF-A0A178A6T7-F1
#
_entry.id   AF-A0A178A6T7-F1
#
_cell.length_a   1.000
_cell.length_b   1.000
_cell.length_c   1.000
_cell.angle_alpha   90.00
_cell.angle_beta   90.00
_cell.angle_gamma   90.00
#
_symmetry.space_group_name_H-M   'P 1'
#
loop_
_entity.id
_entity.type
_entity.pdbx_description
1 polymer ?
#
loop_
_entity_poly.entity_id
_entity_poly.type
_entity_poly.pdbx_seq_one_letter_code
_entity_poly.pdbx_strand_id
1 'polypeptide(L)'
;MNHFPPSAVYMDHRLNLILRLKEDVFVLVLSSSPKCRALPPKKVPRSTPKLRPGDFILIPPLAPHQVWNRGTRTMKIAWNRTTAETLEMAINKALPNSRIVCRNEQYKNKAIVYYTLQKYSSLLKSTRAQVEMGGDNAESIQRSIKVRQVQKDFKKLFDLYKSILLSEMFAPDSREHPELLPYDNNVTCTYCRCNIFNRFLSCKSCKNLFSSEIEEPYDVCMECYCMGRSCGCQSGHTWVEQWKWKDLIHKYDDWRAQIIDIDGHMTDKTPLPLQEERRYRGTKVPWKEDSSSGVPRAAAVEAFCGCQESTTREQS
;
A
#
# COMPACT_ATOMS: atom_id res chain seq x y z
N MET A 1 16.23 -22.91 -28.51
CA MET A 1 14.91 -22.28 -28.27
C MET A 1 14.53 -22.58 -26.83
N ASN A 2 14.13 -21.58 -26.05
CA ASN A 2 14.16 -21.69 -24.59
C ASN A 2 12.89 -22.34 -24.02
N HIS A 3 13.08 -23.22 -23.03
CA HIS A 3 12.02 -23.71 -22.17
C HIS A 3 11.55 -22.62 -21.20
N PHE A 4 10.24 -22.57 -20.94
CA PHE A 4 9.66 -21.98 -19.73
C PHE A 4 8.99 -23.11 -18.92
N PRO A 5 9.21 -23.20 -17.60
CA PRO A 5 8.60 -24.24 -16.78
C PRO A 5 7.14 -23.89 -16.41
N PRO A 6 6.24 -24.89 -16.30
CA PRO A 6 4.90 -24.67 -15.76
C PRO A 6 4.97 -24.44 -14.24
N SER A 7 4.39 -23.35 -13.76
CA SER A 7 4.25 -23.07 -12.33
C SER A 7 3.27 -24.05 -11.68
N ALA A 8 3.80 -24.99 -10.90
CA ALA A 8 3.01 -26.02 -10.24
C ALA A 8 2.07 -25.41 -9.18
N VAL A 9 0.77 -25.70 -9.29
CA VAL A 9 -0.22 -25.38 -8.25
C VAL A 9 -0.24 -26.53 -7.25
N TYR A 10 0.38 -26.32 -6.09
CA TYR A 10 0.35 -27.30 -4.99
C TYR A 10 -1.06 -27.40 -4.39
N MET A 11 -1.68 -28.58 -4.50
CA MET A 11 -2.92 -28.93 -3.82
C MET A 11 -2.62 -29.47 -2.42
N ASP A 12 -2.79 -28.65 -1.38
CA ASP A 12 -2.77 -29.15 0.01
C ASP A 12 -4.17 -29.60 0.47
N HIS A 13 -4.23 -30.81 1.00
CA HIS A 13 -5.42 -31.56 1.36
C HIS A 13 -5.83 -31.37 2.83
N ARG A 14 -5.87 -30.13 3.34
CA ARG A 14 -6.41 -29.83 4.68
C ARG A 14 -7.39 -28.66 4.69
N LEU A 15 -8.64 -28.94 5.12
CA LEU A 15 -9.55 -27.88 5.53
C LEU A 15 -8.94 -27.13 6.74
N ASN A 16 -8.83 -25.81 6.66
CA ASN A 16 -9.39 -24.93 7.70
C ASN A 16 -9.42 -23.44 7.31
N LEU A 17 -10.54 -22.81 7.66
CA LEU A 17 -10.81 -21.37 7.81
C LEU A 17 -9.82 -20.34 7.21
N ILE A 18 -9.88 -20.12 5.89
CA ILE A 18 -9.23 -18.97 5.26
C ILE A 18 -10.13 -17.72 5.37
N LEU A 19 -9.96 -16.96 6.45
CA LEU A 19 -10.43 -15.56 6.51
C LEU A 19 -9.47 -14.68 5.65
N ARG A 20 -9.79 -14.56 4.36
CA ARG A 20 -9.12 -13.59 3.45
C ARG A 20 -9.92 -12.29 3.41
N LEU A 21 -9.55 -11.34 4.27
CA LEU A 21 -9.75 -9.92 3.99
C LEU A 21 -8.84 -9.54 2.83
N LYS A 22 -9.37 -9.56 1.59
CA LYS A 22 -8.67 -9.09 0.40
C LYS A 22 -9.64 -8.31 -0.50
N GLU A 23 -9.05 -7.53 -1.40
CA GLU A 23 -9.71 -6.72 -2.43
C GLU A 23 -10.57 -7.57 -3.37
N ASP A 24 -11.43 -6.90 -4.16
CA ASP A 24 -12.54 -7.48 -4.94
C ASP A 24 -12.22 -8.86 -5.51
N VAL A 25 -12.76 -9.90 -4.86
CA VAL A 25 -12.56 -11.29 -5.29
C VAL A 25 -13.69 -11.66 -6.23
N PHE A 26 -13.33 -11.92 -7.48
CA PHE A 26 -14.22 -12.43 -8.51
C PHE A 26 -14.21 -13.95 -8.42
N VAL A 27 -15.39 -14.60 -8.39
CA VAL A 27 -15.48 -16.05 -8.38
C VAL A 27 -16.52 -16.52 -9.39
N LEU A 28 -16.08 -17.33 -10.37
CA LEU A 28 -16.94 -18.09 -11.27
C LEU A 28 -17.07 -19.53 -10.75
N VAL A 29 -18.29 -20.04 -10.63
CA VAL A 29 -18.57 -21.40 -10.14
C VAL A 29 -19.05 -22.31 -11.27
N LEU A 30 -18.56 -23.55 -11.31
CA LEU A 30 -19.03 -24.61 -12.20
C LEU A 30 -19.42 -25.86 -11.37
N SER A 31 -20.66 -26.35 -11.57
CA SER A 31 -21.31 -27.54 -10.98
C SER A 31 -21.77 -27.44 -9.49
N SER A 32 -22.80 -28.22 -9.10
CA SER A 32 -23.46 -28.14 -7.77
C SER A 32 -24.25 -29.41 -7.34
N SER A 33 -24.12 -29.88 -6.08
CA SER A 33 -25.13 -30.70 -5.34
C SER A 33 -24.82 -30.85 -3.83
N PRO A 34 -25.79 -31.15 -2.93
CA PRO A 34 -25.76 -30.84 -1.47
C PRO A 34 -25.04 -31.91 -0.58
N LYS A 35 -24.83 -31.82 0.75
CA LYS A 35 -25.31 -30.96 1.90
C LYS A 35 -24.12 -30.61 2.86
N CYS A 36 -24.28 -29.68 3.83
CA CYS A 36 -23.48 -29.62 5.10
C CYS A 36 -24.04 -28.65 6.17
N ARG A 37 -23.67 -28.86 7.45
CA ARG A 37 -24.18 -28.21 8.69
C ARG A 37 -23.71 -26.76 8.90
N ALA A 38 -24.49 -26.00 9.69
CA ALA A 38 -24.22 -24.60 10.03
C ALA A 38 -23.36 -24.45 11.31
N LEU A 39 -22.56 -23.38 11.35
CA LEU A 39 -21.90 -22.87 12.56
C LEU A 39 -22.84 -21.91 13.33
N PRO A 40 -22.72 -21.80 14.66
CA PRO A 40 -23.67 -21.04 15.49
C PRO A 40 -23.75 -19.54 15.16
N PRO A 41 -24.88 -18.88 15.47
CA PRO A 41 -25.08 -17.47 15.20
C PRO A 41 -24.35 -16.58 16.22
N LYS A 42 -23.63 -15.57 15.71
CA LYS A 42 -23.30 -14.34 16.44
C LYS A 42 -23.79 -13.15 15.62
N LYS A 43 -24.11 -12.05 16.30
CA LYS A 43 -24.86 -10.85 15.84
C LYS A 43 -24.19 -10.06 14.68
N VAL A 44 -24.00 -10.69 13.53
CA VAL A 44 -23.40 -10.10 12.32
C VAL A 44 -24.35 -10.37 11.15
N PRO A 45 -24.68 -9.37 10.31
CA PRO A 45 -25.42 -9.61 9.07
C PRO A 45 -24.69 -10.64 8.20
N ARG A 46 -25.40 -11.69 7.78
CA ARG A 46 -24.87 -12.77 6.94
C ARG A 46 -25.79 -12.98 5.75
N SER A 47 -25.25 -12.90 4.53
CA SER A 47 -25.87 -13.48 3.34
C SER A 47 -25.21 -14.82 3.04
N THR A 48 -26.03 -15.83 2.69
CA THR A 48 -25.54 -17.18 2.34
C THR A 48 -26.07 -17.61 0.98
N PRO A 49 -25.63 -16.98 -0.12
CA PRO A 49 -26.08 -17.34 -1.46
C PRO A 49 -25.69 -18.78 -1.82
N LYS A 50 -26.63 -19.53 -2.39
CA LYS A 50 -26.35 -20.83 -3.00
C LYS A 50 -25.92 -20.60 -4.45
N LEU A 51 -24.70 -21.01 -4.76
CA LEU A 51 -24.05 -20.77 -6.03
C LEU A 51 -24.17 -22.00 -6.94
N ARG A 52 -24.45 -21.76 -8.22
CA ARG A 52 -24.68 -22.75 -9.28
C ARG A 52 -23.62 -22.62 -10.39
N PRO A 53 -23.46 -23.63 -11.27
CA PRO A 53 -22.77 -23.46 -12.54
C PRO A 53 -23.21 -22.19 -13.28
N GLY A 54 -22.24 -21.37 -13.68
CA GLY A 54 -22.47 -20.13 -14.42
C GLY A 54 -22.71 -18.89 -13.55
N ASP A 55 -22.94 -19.05 -12.25
CA ASP A 55 -23.08 -17.89 -11.35
C ASP A 55 -21.71 -17.18 -11.18
N PHE A 56 -21.74 -15.86 -11.29
CA PHE A 56 -20.60 -14.96 -11.11
C PHE A 56 -20.80 -14.12 -9.85
N ILE A 57 -19.76 -14.02 -9.03
CA ILE A 57 -19.84 -13.42 -7.69
C ILE A 57 -18.82 -12.29 -7.58
N LEU A 58 -19.31 -11.13 -7.14
CA LEU A 58 -18.51 -10.02 -6.68
C LEU A 58 -18.44 -10.07 -5.14
N ILE A 59 -17.25 -10.24 -4.60
CA ILE A 59 -17.00 -10.09 -3.16
C ILE A 59 -16.44 -8.68 -2.94
N PRO A 60 -17.16 -7.78 -2.25
CA PRO A 60 -16.71 -6.39 -2.02
C PRO A 60 -15.41 -6.30 -1.20
N PRO A 61 -14.70 -5.16 -1.23
CA PRO A 61 -13.42 -5.04 -0.57
C PRO A 61 -13.59 -5.06 0.95
N LEU A 62 -12.69 -5.74 1.64
CA LEU A 62 -12.75 -6.01 3.09
C LEU A 62 -13.95 -6.85 3.55
N ALA A 63 -14.75 -7.45 2.65
CA ALA A 63 -15.84 -8.35 3.04
C ALA A 63 -15.30 -9.73 3.47
N PRO A 64 -15.44 -10.14 4.74
CA PRO A 64 -15.08 -11.49 5.16
C PRO A 64 -16.05 -12.49 4.51
N HIS A 65 -15.51 -13.44 3.75
CA HIS A 65 -16.28 -14.45 3.05
C HIS A 65 -15.76 -15.85 3.40
N GLN A 66 -16.66 -16.82 3.44
CA GLN A 66 -16.31 -18.23 3.61
C GLN A 66 -17.00 -19.04 2.51
N VAL A 67 -16.22 -19.86 1.82
CA VAL A 67 -16.71 -20.71 0.73
C VAL A 67 -16.80 -22.15 1.23
N TRP A 68 -17.97 -22.76 1.09
CA TRP A 68 -18.15 -24.19 1.28
C TRP A 68 -18.56 -24.84 -0.05
N ASN A 69 -17.72 -25.73 -0.57
CA ASN A 69 -18.06 -26.51 -1.77
C ASN A 69 -19.01 -27.65 -1.36
N ARG A 70 -20.13 -27.82 -2.08
CA ARG A 70 -21.03 -28.96 -1.90
C ARG A 70 -20.91 -29.87 -3.14
N GLY A 71 -20.67 -31.16 -2.90
CA GLY A 71 -20.35 -32.15 -3.95
C GLY A 71 -18.84 -32.38 -4.09
N THR A 72 -18.47 -33.29 -5.00
CA THR A 72 -17.08 -33.79 -5.17
C THR A 72 -16.34 -33.22 -6.38
N ARG A 73 -17.05 -32.64 -7.37
CA ARG A 73 -16.47 -32.13 -8.62
C ARG A 73 -17.06 -30.76 -8.98
N THR A 74 -16.44 -29.71 -8.45
CA THR A 74 -16.73 -28.31 -8.80
C THR A 74 -15.44 -27.58 -9.13
N MET A 75 -15.34 -26.97 -10.30
CA MET A 75 -14.22 -26.07 -10.61
C MET A 75 -14.63 -24.63 -10.30
N LYS A 76 -13.68 -23.85 -9.78
CA LYS A 76 -13.87 -22.42 -9.50
C LYS A 76 -12.67 -21.66 -10.04
N ILE A 77 -12.93 -20.59 -10.78
CA ILE A 77 -11.90 -19.66 -11.22
C ILE A 77 -12.09 -18.39 -10.40
N ALA A 78 -11.00 -17.90 -9.80
CA ALA A 78 -11.04 -16.70 -9.01
C ALA A 78 -9.80 -15.83 -9.23
N TRP A 79 -10.01 -14.51 -9.28
CA TRP A 79 -8.96 -13.51 -9.37
C TRP A 79 -9.38 -12.28 -8.56
N ASN A 80 -8.39 -11.47 -8.18
CA ASN A 80 -8.61 -10.24 -7.45
C ASN A 80 -8.49 -9.06 -8.41
N ARG A 81 -9.26 -7.99 -8.18
CA ARG A 81 -9.10 -6.70 -8.87
C ARG A 81 -8.78 -5.61 -7.87
N THR A 82 -7.90 -4.71 -8.29
CA THR A 82 -7.54 -3.50 -7.54
C THR A 82 -8.08 -2.27 -8.28
N THR A 83 -8.69 -1.33 -7.56
CA THR A 83 -9.10 0.00 -8.04
C THR A 83 -8.51 1.10 -7.16
N ALA A 84 -8.69 2.37 -7.53
CA ALA A 84 -8.26 3.49 -6.69
C ALA A 84 -8.93 3.45 -5.29
N GLU A 85 -10.22 3.11 -5.22
CA GLU A 85 -10.95 2.89 -3.98
C GLU A 85 -10.40 1.72 -3.15
N THR A 86 -10.10 0.58 -3.79
CA THR A 86 -9.61 -0.58 -3.03
C THR A 86 -8.18 -0.35 -2.53
N LEU A 87 -7.35 0.41 -3.24
CA LEU A 87 -6.02 0.86 -2.77
C LEU A 87 -6.13 1.80 -1.57
N GLU A 88 -7.07 2.74 -1.58
CA GLU A 88 -7.35 3.59 -0.43
C GLU A 88 -7.73 2.76 0.81
N MET A 89 -8.63 1.77 0.63
CA MET A 89 -9.02 0.85 1.70
C MET A 89 -7.85 -0.07 2.12
N ALA A 90 -6.98 -0.47 1.20
CA ALA A 90 -5.82 -1.29 1.50
C ALA A 90 -4.81 -0.51 2.36
N ILE A 91 -4.43 0.69 1.95
CA ILE A 91 -3.45 1.54 2.64
C ILE A 91 -3.99 2.03 3.99
N ASN A 92 -5.24 2.51 4.05
CA ASN A 92 -5.78 3.15 5.26
C ASN A 92 -6.37 2.15 6.28
N LYS A 93 -6.68 0.91 5.89
CA LYS A 93 -7.30 -0.09 6.79
C LYS A 93 -6.60 -1.45 6.76
N ALA A 94 -6.37 -2.05 5.59
CA ALA A 94 -5.86 -3.43 5.51
C ALA A 94 -4.40 -3.57 5.96
N LEU A 95 -3.50 -2.72 5.46
CA LEU A 95 -2.08 -2.74 5.83
C LEU A 95 -1.84 -2.41 7.31
N PRO A 96 -2.46 -1.37 7.91
CA PRO A 96 -2.37 -1.14 9.35
C PRO A 96 -2.80 -2.35 10.19
N ASN A 97 -3.84 -3.07 9.78
CA ASN A 97 -4.29 -4.28 10.49
C ASN A 97 -3.33 -5.46 10.27
N SER A 98 -2.79 -5.65 9.06
CA SER A 98 -1.80 -6.67 8.76
C SER A 98 -0.49 -6.47 9.53
N ARG A 99 -0.04 -5.22 9.70
CA ARG A 99 1.15 -4.87 10.50
C ARG A 99 1.03 -5.29 11.97
N ILE A 100 -0.13 -5.11 12.58
CA ILE A 100 -0.38 -5.47 14.00
C ILE A 100 -0.21 -6.98 14.24
N VAL A 101 -0.53 -7.81 13.24
CA VAL A 101 -0.42 -9.27 13.29
C VAL A 101 0.78 -9.82 12.50
N CYS A 102 1.75 -8.96 12.16
CA CYS A 102 2.95 -9.26 11.37
C CYS A 102 2.71 -10.11 10.11
N ARG A 103 1.59 -9.84 9.41
CA ARG A 103 1.18 -10.59 8.22
C ARG A 103 1.78 -9.99 6.96
N ASN A 104 2.49 -10.82 6.19
CA ASN A 104 3.09 -10.44 4.90
C ASN A 104 2.11 -9.68 3.99
N GLU A 105 2.56 -8.55 3.47
CA GLU A 105 1.85 -7.80 2.43
C GLU A 105 1.85 -8.58 1.11
N GLN A 106 0.66 -8.87 0.57
CA GLN A 106 0.53 -9.67 -0.66
C GLN A 106 0.83 -8.88 -1.93
N TYR A 107 0.35 -7.64 -1.96
CA TYR A 107 0.38 -6.76 -3.12
C TYR A 107 1.15 -5.52 -2.71
N LYS A 108 2.08 -5.07 -3.53
CA LYS A 108 3.01 -3.98 -3.19
C LYS A 108 2.28 -2.64 -3.34
N ASN A 109 1.37 -2.32 -2.41
CA ASN A 109 0.30 -1.32 -2.62
C ASN A 109 0.86 0.06 -2.95
N LYS A 110 1.89 0.48 -2.19
CA LYS A 110 2.57 1.77 -2.40
C LYS A 110 3.19 1.87 -3.81
N ALA A 111 3.78 0.78 -4.30
CA ALA A 111 4.31 0.69 -5.66
C ALA A 111 3.21 0.72 -6.72
N ILE A 112 2.08 0.03 -6.50
CA ILE A 112 0.93 0.04 -7.41
C ILE A 112 0.40 1.48 -7.55
N VAL A 113 0.29 2.25 -6.46
CA VAL A 113 -0.09 3.68 -6.51
C VAL A 113 0.89 4.47 -7.40
N TYR A 114 2.20 4.38 -7.15
CA TYR A 114 3.23 5.10 -7.90
C TYR A 114 3.20 4.80 -9.41
N TYR A 115 3.25 3.52 -9.81
CA TYR A 115 3.24 3.15 -11.22
C TYR A 115 1.90 3.43 -11.91
N THR A 116 0.77 3.38 -11.18
CA THR A 116 -0.53 3.75 -11.74
C THR A 116 -0.63 5.26 -11.98
N LEU A 117 -0.11 6.10 -11.06
CA LEU A 117 0.03 7.53 -11.29
C LEU A 117 0.92 7.84 -12.50
N GLN A 118 2.08 7.18 -12.61
CA GLN A 118 2.96 7.36 -13.77
C GLN A 118 2.25 7.02 -15.08
N LYS A 119 1.52 5.89 -15.12
CA LYS A 119 0.73 5.49 -16.29
C LYS A 119 -0.41 6.46 -16.60
N TYR A 120 -1.17 6.88 -15.60
CA TYR A 120 -2.31 7.79 -15.79
C TYR A 120 -1.86 9.20 -16.19
N SER A 121 -0.75 9.69 -15.64
CA SER A 121 -0.10 10.93 -16.07
C SER A 121 0.27 10.89 -17.56
N SER A 122 0.94 9.83 -18.02
CA SER A 122 1.27 9.67 -19.44
C SER A 122 0.03 9.58 -20.33
N LEU A 123 -1.02 8.86 -19.90
CA LEU A 123 -2.28 8.79 -20.62
C LEU A 123 -2.94 10.17 -20.73
N LEU A 124 -3.09 10.89 -19.63
CA LEU A 124 -3.72 12.22 -19.60
C LEU A 124 -2.95 13.24 -20.46
N LYS A 125 -1.61 13.23 -20.41
CA LYS A 125 -0.76 14.03 -21.31
C LYS A 125 -1.00 13.68 -22.79
N SER A 126 -1.05 12.40 -23.13
CA SER A 126 -1.30 11.97 -24.52
C SER A 126 -2.71 12.33 -25.02
N THR A 127 -3.72 12.18 -24.18
CA THR A 127 -5.10 12.60 -24.46
C THR A 127 -5.20 14.12 -24.64
N ARG A 128 -4.52 14.90 -23.79
CA ARG A 128 -4.47 16.36 -23.93
C ARG A 128 -3.86 16.79 -25.26
N ALA A 129 -2.71 16.24 -25.63
CA ALA A 129 -2.06 16.54 -26.91
C ALA A 129 -2.96 16.21 -28.12
N GLN A 130 -3.74 15.12 -28.05
CA GLN A 130 -4.73 14.79 -29.09
C GLN A 130 -5.88 15.81 -29.19
N VAL A 131 -6.33 16.37 -28.06
CA VAL A 131 -7.35 17.43 -28.04
C VAL A 131 -6.77 18.75 -28.56
N GLU A 132 -5.54 19.08 -28.22
CA GLU A 132 -4.84 20.31 -28.66
C GLU A 132 -4.48 20.29 -30.16
N MET A 133 -4.23 19.12 -30.76
CA MET A 133 -4.06 18.98 -32.21
C MET A 133 -5.36 19.15 -33.02
N GLY A 134 -6.53 19.13 -32.36
CA GLY A 134 -7.83 19.33 -33.00
C GLY A 134 -8.33 18.15 -33.84
N GLY A 135 -9.38 18.42 -34.62
CA GLY A 135 -10.09 17.44 -35.47
C GLY A 135 -11.38 16.90 -34.84
N ASP A 136 -12.19 16.22 -35.65
CA ASP A 136 -13.59 15.82 -35.35
C ASP A 136 -13.78 15.03 -34.04
N ASN A 137 -12.72 14.38 -33.55
CA ASN A 137 -12.76 13.57 -32.33
C ASN A 137 -12.33 14.34 -31.05
N ALA A 138 -11.85 15.58 -31.14
CA ALA A 138 -11.32 16.29 -29.97
C ALA A 138 -12.39 16.51 -28.88
N GLU A 139 -13.58 16.97 -29.25
CA GLU A 139 -14.70 17.21 -28.32
C GLU A 139 -15.26 15.90 -27.72
N SER A 140 -15.29 14.81 -28.51
CA SER A 140 -15.77 13.51 -28.07
C SER A 140 -14.79 12.84 -27.09
N ILE A 141 -13.49 12.99 -27.32
CA ILE A 141 -12.42 12.57 -26.40
C ILE A 141 -12.51 13.36 -25.09
N GLN A 142 -12.62 14.70 -25.14
CA GLN A 142 -12.67 15.56 -23.95
C GLN A 142 -13.90 15.25 -23.06
N ARG A 143 -15.05 14.91 -23.66
CA ARG A 143 -16.27 14.55 -22.92
C ARG A 143 -16.34 13.08 -22.50
N SER A 144 -15.36 12.25 -22.86
CA SER A 144 -15.35 10.81 -22.60
C SER A 144 -15.43 10.47 -21.11
N ILE A 145 -16.37 9.60 -20.75
CA ILE A 145 -16.53 9.06 -19.40
C ILE A 145 -15.22 8.39 -18.92
N LYS A 146 -14.47 7.76 -19.83
CA LYS A 146 -13.18 7.12 -19.51
C LYS A 146 -12.13 8.14 -19.06
N VAL A 147 -12.04 9.29 -19.74
CA VAL A 147 -11.09 10.36 -19.40
C VAL A 147 -11.45 10.96 -18.04
N ARG A 148 -12.74 11.27 -17.82
CA ARG A 148 -13.23 11.78 -16.51
C ARG A 148 -12.98 10.80 -15.36
N GLN A 149 -13.15 9.50 -15.59
CA GLN A 149 -12.84 8.47 -14.59
C GLN A 149 -11.33 8.40 -14.30
N VAL A 150 -10.47 8.43 -15.33
CA VAL A 150 -9.01 8.46 -15.14
C VAL A 150 -8.55 9.73 -14.40
N GLN A 151 -9.12 10.90 -14.71
CA GLN A 151 -8.85 12.15 -13.98
C GLN A 151 -9.24 12.05 -12.49
N LYS A 152 -10.42 11.48 -12.20
CA LYS A 152 -10.90 11.25 -10.82
C LYS A 152 -10.00 10.28 -10.06
N ASP A 153 -9.63 9.17 -10.67
CA ASP A 153 -8.77 8.16 -10.06
C ASP A 153 -7.33 8.66 -9.90
N PHE A 154 -6.82 9.46 -10.84
CA PHE A 154 -5.51 10.12 -10.74
C PHE A 154 -5.43 11.01 -9.49
N LYS A 155 -6.46 11.83 -9.21
CA LYS A 155 -6.52 12.65 -7.99
C LYS A 155 -6.54 11.81 -6.71
N LYS A 156 -7.36 10.75 -6.66
CA LYS A 156 -7.38 9.82 -5.52
C LYS A 156 -6.02 9.15 -5.28
N LEU A 157 -5.41 8.63 -6.34
CA LEU A 157 -4.09 8.00 -6.26
C LEU A 157 -3.03 9.02 -5.82
N PHE A 158 -3.15 10.29 -6.22
CA PHE A 158 -2.25 11.35 -5.78
C PHE A 158 -2.34 11.61 -4.28
N ASP A 159 -3.53 11.63 -3.68
CA ASP A 159 -3.69 11.76 -2.23
C ASP A 159 -3.10 10.57 -1.45
N LEU A 160 -3.14 9.36 -2.03
CA LEU A 160 -2.44 8.20 -1.49
C LEU A 160 -0.92 8.36 -1.61
N TYR A 161 -0.41 8.79 -2.77
CA TYR A 161 1.03 9.03 -2.97
C TYR A 161 1.57 10.13 -2.06
N LYS A 162 0.84 11.24 -1.93
CA LYS A 162 1.08 12.29 -0.93
C LYS A 162 1.24 11.71 0.47
N SER A 163 0.31 10.84 0.88
CA SER A 163 0.35 10.20 2.19
C SER A 163 1.53 9.24 2.36
N ILE A 164 1.92 8.53 1.28
CA ILE A 164 3.11 7.68 1.25
C ILE A 164 4.38 8.52 1.45
N LEU A 165 4.57 9.60 0.66
CA LEU A 165 5.73 10.47 0.79
C LEU A 165 5.82 11.09 2.19
N LEU A 166 4.74 11.64 2.71
CA LEU A 166 4.71 12.23 4.06
C LEU A 166 5.04 11.21 5.17
N SER A 167 4.79 9.91 4.95
CA SER A 167 5.18 8.84 5.90
C SER A 167 6.65 8.40 5.81
N GLU A 168 7.37 8.84 4.77
CA GLU A 168 8.77 8.45 4.48
C GLU A 168 9.70 9.68 4.32
N MET A 169 9.25 10.84 4.82
CA MET A 169 10.03 12.08 4.93
C MET A 169 10.84 12.11 6.24
N PHE A 170 12.16 12.34 6.14
CA PHE A 170 12.98 12.75 7.27
C PHE A 170 12.55 14.11 7.83
N ALA A 171 12.94 14.43 9.08
CA ALA A 171 12.77 15.77 9.66
C ALA A 171 13.37 16.88 8.76
N PRO A 172 12.87 18.13 8.79
CA PRO A 172 13.38 19.20 7.91
C PRO A 172 14.88 19.46 8.07
N ASP A 173 15.38 19.38 9.31
CA ASP A 173 16.77 19.65 9.68
C ASP A 173 17.64 18.39 9.77
N SER A 174 17.12 17.26 9.29
CA SER A 174 17.81 15.98 9.23
C SER A 174 19.00 16.03 8.27
N ARG A 175 20.16 15.55 8.74
CA ARG A 175 21.40 15.41 7.94
C ARG A 175 21.64 13.98 7.46
N GLU A 176 20.57 13.21 7.33
CA GLU A 176 20.66 11.78 7.02
C GLU A 176 21.02 11.54 5.56
N HIS A 177 22.02 10.69 5.34
CA HIS A 177 22.53 10.34 4.02
C HIS A 177 22.22 8.86 3.71
N PRO A 178 21.02 8.54 3.18
CA PRO A 178 20.62 7.17 2.91
C PRO A 178 21.46 6.56 1.78
N GLU A 179 21.86 5.30 1.98
CA GLU A 179 22.45 4.46 0.95
C GLU A 179 21.40 4.15 -0.14
N LEU A 180 21.79 4.22 -1.41
CA LEU A 180 20.88 3.92 -2.52
C LEU A 180 20.91 2.42 -2.83
N LEU A 181 19.83 1.71 -2.50
CA LEU A 181 19.62 0.33 -2.91
C LEU A 181 18.77 0.31 -4.21
N PRO A 182 19.19 -0.32 -5.31
CA PRO A 182 18.36 -0.38 -6.51
C PRO A 182 16.98 -1.02 -6.23
N TYR A 183 15.91 -0.30 -6.55
CA TYR A 183 14.54 -0.76 -6.32
C TYR A 183 14.21 -2.05 -7.09
N ASP A 184 14.06 -3.16 -6.36
CA ASP A 184 13.62 -4.47 -6.86
C ASP A 184 12.20 -4.86 -6.39
N ASN A 185 11.58 -3.95 -5.63
CA ASN A 185 10.31 -4.09 -4.96
C ASN A 185 10.25 -5.20 -3.87
N ASN A 186 11.33 -5.91 -3.53
CA ASN A 186 11.27 -7.10 -2.64
C ASN A 186 11.68 -6.81 -1.19
N VAL A 187 12.19 -5.61 -0.90
CA VAL A 187 12.45 -5.16 0.47
C VAL A 187 11.17 -5.25 1.32
N THR A 188 11.24 -5.99 2.44
CA THR A 188 10.16 -6.11 3.41
C THR A 188 10.67 -5.88 4.82
N CYS A 189 9.84 -5.30 5.68
CA CYS A 189 10.25 -5.09 7.06
C CYS A 189 10.31 -6.41 7.83
N THR A 190 11.48 -6.71 8.41
CA THR A 190 11.75 -7.88 9.26
C THR A 190 10.76 -8.04 10.41
N TYR A 191 10.22 -6.93 10.93
CA TYR A 191 9.21 -6.91 12.00
C TYR A 191 7.78 -7.13 11.48
N CYS A 192 7.23 -6.18 10.70
CA CYS A 192 5.80 -6.18 10.35
C CYS A 192 5.46 -6.93 9.06
N ARG A 193 6.47 -7.37 8.30
CA ARG A 193 6.36 -8.08 7.00
C ARG A 193 5.64 -7.33 5.88
N CYS A 194 5.39 -6.03 6.03
CA CYS A 194 4.93 -5.19 4.92
C CYS A 194 6.08 -4.81 3.99
N ASN A 195 5.75 -4.52 2.73
CA ASN A 195 6.71 -4.07 1.74
C ASN A 195 7.14 -2.63 2.06
N ILE A 196 8.44 -2.38 1.94
CA ILE A 196 9.02 -1.05 2.07
C ILE A 196 9.02 -0.40 0.68
N PHE A 197 8.46 0.80 0.59
CA PHE A 197 8.38 1.54 -0.68
C PHE A 197 9.69 2.24 -0.99
N ASN A 198 10.06 3.26 -0.21
CA ASN A 198 11.33 3.95 -0.41
C ASN A 198 12.28 3.80 0.78
N ARG A 199 11.95 4.39 1.94
CA ARG A 199 12.91 4.59 3.04
C ARG A 199 12.78 3.61 4.21
N PHE A 200 13.93 3.16 4.69
CA PHE A 200 14.06 2.20 5.79
C PHE A 200 15.45 2.25 6.43
N LEU A 201 15.58 1.58 7.56
CA LEU A 201 16.84 1.30 8.24
C LEU A 201 17.25 -0.14 7.96
N SER A 202 18.50 -0.35 7.56
CA SER A 202 19.07 -1.69 7.34
C SER A 202 20.25 -1.91 8.29
N CYS A 203 20.24 -3.02 9.04
CA CYS A 203 21.35 -3.36 9.94
C CYS A 203 22.16 -4.55 9.37
N LYS A 204 23.31 -4.23 8.78
CA LYS A 204 24.22 -5.18 8.12
C LYS A 204 24.90 -6.17 9.08
N SER A 205 24.93 -5.87 10.38
CA SER A 205 25.54 -6.71 11.43
C SER A 205 24.58 -7.75 12.02
N CYS A 206 23.26 -7.56 11.91
CA CYS A 206 22.25 -8.42 12.54
C CYS A 206 21.53 -9.31 11.51
N LYS A 207 22.33 -9.98 10.67
CA LYS A 207 21.86 -10.93 9.66
C LYS A 207 21.24 -12.18 10.30
N ASN A 208 20.54 -12.98 9.50
CA ASN A 208 20.17 -14.37 9.79
C ASN A 208 19.16 -14.60 10.93
N LEU A 209 18.27 -13.64 11.24
CA LEU A 209 17.29 -13.78 12.33
C LEU A 209 16.25 -14.92 12.11
N PHE A 210 16.11 -15.44 10.88
CA PHE A 210 15.12 -16.45 10.52
C PHE A 210 15.69 -17.67 9.77
N SER A 211 16.92 -17.61 9.27
CA SER A 211 17.62 -18.73 8.64
C SER A 211 19.12 -18.47 8.67
N SER A 212 19.93 -19.50 8.93
CA SER A 212 21.39 -19.47 8.77
C SER A 212 21.85 -19.61 7.32
N GLU A 213 20.94 -19.98 6.41
CA GLU A 213 21.25 -20.28 5.00
C GLU A 213 20.99 -19.09 4.06
N ILE A 214 20.25 -18.07 4.50
CA ILE A 214 19.90 -16.89 3.69
C ILE A 214 20.36 -15.64 4.44
N GLU A 215 21.38 -14.97 3.87
CA GLU A 215 22.01 -13.78 4.47
C GLU A 215 21.19 -12.51 4.25
N GLU A 216 19.95 -12.48 4.77
CA GLU A 216 19.08 -11.31 4.74
C GLU A 216 19.52 -10.27 5.81
N PRO A 217 19.61 -8.98 5.45
CA PRO A 217 19.82 -7.90 6.43
C PRO A 217 18.58 -7.71 7.30
N TYR A 218 18.77 -7.06 8.47
CA TYR A 218 17.65 -6.68 9.33
C TYR A 218 17.09 -5.32 8.89
N ASP A 219 15.99 -5.34 8.15
CA ASP A 219 15.36 -4.16 7.55
C ASP A 219 14.11 -3.71 8.32
N VAL A 220 14.08 -2.43 8.71
CA VAL A 220 12.98 -1.82 9.49
C VAL A 220 12.38 -0.65 8.74
N CYS A 221 11.07 -0.72 8.47
CA CYS A 221 10.37 0.40 7.86
C CYS A 221 10.26 1.58 8.84
N MET A 222 10.24 2.82 8.30
CA MET A 222 10.05 4.07 9.06
C MET A 222 9.00 3.96 10.18
N GLU A 223 7.82 3.43 9.86
CA GLU A 223 6.71 3.30 10.83
C GLU A 223 7.04 2.36 12.00
N CYS A 224 7.74 1.25 11.76
CA CYS A 224 8.13 0.33 12.83
C CYS A 224 9.23 0.93 13.69
N TYR A 225 10.22 1.59 13.07
CA TYR A 225 11.27 2.27 13.81
C TYR A 225 10.74 3.37 14.71
N CYS A 226 9.82 4.21 14.21
CA CYS A 226 9.13 5.22 15.02
C CYS A 226 8.33 4.62 16.20
N MET A 227 7.87 3.36 16.10
CA MET A 227 7.26 2.64 17.22
C MET A 227 8.29 1.99 18.18
N GLY A 228 9.57 2.36 18.10
CA GLY A 228 10.64 1.80 18.92
C GLY A 228 11.04 0.37 18.55
N ARG A 229 10.80 -0.08 17.30
CA ARG A 229 11.27 -1.39 16.82
C ARG A 229 12.67 -1.24 16.20
N SER A 230 13.62 -2.02 16.70
CA SER A 230 15.00 -2.08 16.21
C SER A 230 15.51 -3.52 16.26
N CYS A 231 16.66 -3.79 15.61
CA CYS A 231 17.44 -4.99 15.93
C CYS A 231 18.00 -4.93 17.36
N GLY A 232 18.51 -6.05 17.85
CA GLY A 232 19.06 -6.17 19.21
C GLY A 232 20.33 -5.37 19.48
N CYS A 233 21.16 -5.06 18.46
CA CYS A 233 22.36 -4.24 18.67
C CYS A 233 22.07 -2.73 18.75
N GLN A 234 20.89 -2.30 18.28
CA GLN A 234 20.38 -0.92 18.24
C GLN A 234 21.20 0.07 17.38
N SER A 235 22.52 0.02 17.42
CA SER A 235 23.45 0.97 16.78
C SER A 235 23.86 0.65 15.33
N GLY A 236 23.69 -0.60 14.88
CA GLY A 236 24.20 -1.07 13.58
C GLY A 236 23.37 -0.71 12.34
N HIS A 237 22.39 0.19 12.47
CA HIS A 237 21.50 0.55 11.36
C HIS A 237 22.07 1.68 10.50
N THR A 238 21.94 1.56 9.18
CA THR A 238 22.14 2.65 8.23
C THR A 238 20.82 2.97 7.53
N TRP A 239 20.58 4.25 7.22
CA TRP A 239 19.46 4.63 6.36
C TRP A 239 19.68 4.14 4.94
N VAL A 240 18.60 3.68 4.31
CA VAL A 240 18.56 3.22 2.93
C VAL A 240 17.34 3.82 2.23
N GLU A 241 17.49 4.22 0.97
CA GLU A 241 16.39 4.58 0.09
C GLU A 241 16.47 3.81 -1.24
N GLN A 242 15.31 3.43 -1.80
CA GLN A 242 15.23 2.67 -3.05
C GLN A 242 15.14 3.54 -4.31
N TRP A 243 14.68 4.78 -4.14
CA TRP A 243 14.73 5.85 -5.13
C TRP A 243 15.31 7.09 -4.48
N LYS A 244 16.03 7.89 -5.28
CA LYS A 244 16.48 9.21 -4.88
C LYS A 244 15.28 10.04 -4.49
N TRP A 245 15.29 10.59 -3.28
CA TRP A 245 14.17 11.39 -2.77
C TRP A 245 13.77 12.56 -3.68
N LYS A 246 14.75 13.18 -4.36
CA LYS A 246 14.52 14.25 -5.33
C LYS A 246 13.63 13.80 -6.50
N ASP A 247 13.81 12.58 -7.00
CA ASP A 247 13.04 12.04 -8.13
C ASP A 247 11.56 11.85 -7.73
N LEU A 248 11.31 11.43 -6.49
CA LEU A 248 9.96 11.32 -5.93
C LEU A 248 9.29 12.69 -5.72
N ILE A 249 10.02 13.71 -5.25
CA ILE A 249 9.52 15.08 -5.18
C ILE A 249 9.19 15.60 -6.59
N HIS A 250 10.08 15.42 -7.56
CA HIS A 250 9.83 15.87 -8.93
C HIS A 250 8.57 15.22 -9.52
N LYS A 251 8.29 13.94 -9.21
CA LYS A 251 7.02 13.28 -9.58
C LYS A 251 5.81 13.86 -8.84
N TYR A 252 5.95 14.17 -7.56
CA TYR A 252 4.91 14.87 -6.80
C TYR A 252 4.54 16.21 -7.46
N ASP A 253 5.53 17.04 -7.78
CA ASP A 253 5.30 18.36 -8.38
C ASP A 253 4.79 18.27 -9.83
N ASP A 254 5.33 17.36 -10.65
CA ASP A 254 4.83 17.01 -12.01
C ASP A 254 3.33 16.67 -11.98
N TRP A 255 2.91 15.83 -11.03
CA TRP A 255 1.53 15.35 -10.93
C TRP A 255 0.61 16.38 -10.27
N ARG A 256 1.12 17.17 -9.32
CA ARG A 256 0.42 18.31 -8.74
C ARG A 256 0.08 19.36 -9.80
N ALA A 257 1.04 19.72 -10.66
CA ALA A 257 0.81 20.63 -11.78
C ALA A 257 -0.28 20.11 -12.73
N GLN A 258 -0.28 18.80 -13.03
CA GLN A 258 -1.34 18.18 -13.83
C GLN A 258 -2.71 18.20 -13.14
N ILE A 259 -2.79 18.12 -11.81
CA ILE A 259 -4.08 18.26 -11.11
C ILE A 259 -4.63 19.68 -11.24
N ILE A 260 -3.79 20.70 -11.07
CA ILE A 260 -4.17 22.12 -11.26
C ILE A 260 -4.69 22.34 -12.69
N ASP A 261 -4.00 21.78 -13.68
CA ASP A 261 -4.40 21.83 -15.08
C ASP A 261 -5.76 21.13 -15.36
N ILE A 262 -5.98 19.95 -14.77
CA ILE A 262 -7.26 19.21 -14.88
C ILE A 262 -8.43 19.98 -14.24
N ASP A 263 -8.19 20.76 -13.18
CA ASP A 263 -9.19 21.64 -12.57
C ASP A 263 -9.32 23.00 -13.30
N GLY A 264 -8.37 23.36 -14.16
CA GLY A 264 -8.30 24.64 -14.88
C GLY A 264 -8.01 25.87 -14.00
N HIS A 265 -8.04 25.71 -12.67
CA HIS A 265 -7.77 26.74 -11.67
C HIS A 265 -7.38 26.10 -10.33
N MET A 266 -6.77 26.89 -9.44
CA MET A 266 -6.55 26.47 -8.06
C MET A 266 -7.86 26.56 -7.26
N THR A 267 -8.10 25.56 -6.42
CA THR A 267 -9.24 25.46 -5.51
C THR A 267 -8.77 25.11 -4.10
N ASP A 268 -9.63 25.21 -3.08
CA ASP A 268 -9.32 24.77 -1.71
C ASP A 268 -8.99 23.27 -1.59
N LYS A 269 -9.28 22.49 -2.65
CA LYS A 269 -8.98 21.05 -2.76
C LYS A 269 -7.71 20.76 -3.57
N THR A 270 -7.10 21.78 -4.17
CA THR A 270 -5.82 21.63 -4.88
C THR A 270 -4.73 21.26 -3.87
N PRO A 271 -3.97 20.17 -4.09
CA PRO A 271 -2.90 19.79 -3.18
C PRO A 271 -1.86 20.90 -3.02
N LEU A 272 -1.31 21.05 -1.82
CA LEU A 272 -0.23 21.99 -1.55
C LEU A 272 1.14 21.40 -1.97
N PRO A 273 2.20 22.21 -2.12
CA PRO A 273 3.57 21.71 -2.16
C PRO A 273 3.87 20.78 -0.98
N LEU A 274 4.69 19.75 -1.18
CA LEU A 274 4.85 18.67 -0.19
C LEU A 274 5.29 19.16 1.21
N GLN A 275 6.10 20.21 1.28
CA GLN A 275 6.53 20.82 2.54
C GLN A 275 5.40 21.58 3.27
N GLU A 276 4.44 22.14 2.53
CA GLU A 276 3.26 22.79 3.11
C GLU A 276 2.23 21.76 3.60
N GLU A 277 2.01 20.68 2.83
CA GLU A 277 1.21 19.53 3.29
C GLU A 277 1.75 18.96 4.61
N ARG A 278 3.08 18.92 4.80
CA ARG A 278 3.71 18.53 6.06
C ARG A 278 3.32 19.47 7.21
N ARG A 279 3.52 20.78 7.03
CA ARG A 279 3.16 21.80 8.04
C ARG A 279 1.67 21.75 8.39
N TYR A 280 0.81 21.57 7.40
CA TYR A 280 -0.64 21.46 7.58
C TYR A 280 -1.06 20.18 8.32
N ARG A 281 -0.33 19.06 8.13
CA ARG A 281 -0.55 17.85 8.94
C ARG A 281 -0.15 18.06 10.40
N GLY A 282 0.99 18.71 10.67
CA GLY A 282 1.41 19.03 12.03
C GLY A 282 0.40 19.90 12.79
N THR A 283 -0.13 20.95 12.15
CA THR A 283 -1.10 21.85 12.79
C THR A 283 -2.49 21.25 13.00
N LYS A 284 -2.86 20.18 12.28
CA LYS A 284 -4.12 19.46 12.47
C LYS A 284 -4.13 18.45 13.61
N VAL A 285 -3.02 18.26 14.31
CA VAL A 285 -2.95 17.44 15.54
C VAL A 285 -2.69 18.32 16.77
N PRO A 286 -3.67 19.10 17.26
CA PRO A 286 -3.63 19.53 18.66
C PRO A 286 -3.51 18.29 19.53
N TRP A 287 -2.55 18.27 20.45
CA TRP A 287 -2.50 17.28 21.52
C TRP A 287 -3.80 17.36 22.32
N LYS A 288 -4.70 16.39 22.10
CA LYS A 288 -5.78 16.07 23.03
C LYS A 288 -5.50 14.70 23.63
N GLU A 289 -5.32 14.70 24.94
CA GLU A 289 -5.23 13.49 25.75
C GLU A 289 -6.61 12.82 25.83
N ASP A 290 -7.01 12.09 24.79
CA ASP A 290 -8.17 11.21 24.86
C ASP A 290 -7.83 9.97 25.72
N SER A 291 -7.97 10.15 27.03
CA SER A 291 -7.65 9.21 28.12
C SER A 291 -8.52 7.93 28.16
N SER A 292 -9.24 7.62 27.07
CA SER A 292 -10.20 6.51 26.98
C SER A 292 -9.95 5.52 25.83
N SER A 293 -8.83 5.62 25.09
CA SER A 293 -8.44 4.57 24.14
C SER A 293 -6.93 4.33 24.11
N GLY A 294 -6.49 3.20 24.66
CA GLY A 294 -5.07 2.85 24.87
C GLY A 294 -4.30 2.42 23.61
N VAL A 295 -4.40 3.19 22.51
CA VAL A 295 -3.57 3.01 21.31
C VAL A 295 -3.11 4.37 20.77
N PRO A 296 -1.93 4.87 21.16
CA PRO A 296 -1.36 6.08 20.58
C PRO A 296 -0.97 5.81 19.12
N ARG A 297 -1.57 6.54 18.17
CA ARG A 297 -1.12 6.59 16.77
C ARG A 297 -0.62 7.99 16.42
N ALA A 298 0.53 8.03 15.76
CA ALA A 298 1.08 9.18 15.04
C ALA A 298 1.64 10.38 15.86
N ALA A 299 2.48 10.12 16.86
CA ALA A 299 3.29 11.16 17.54
C ALA A 299 4.82 10.96 17.48
N ALA A 300 5.32 9.89 16.86
CA ALA A 300 6.72 9.47 17.02
C ALA A 300 7.70 9.89 15.90
N VAL A 301 7.23 10.59 14.85
CA VAL A 301 8.08 10.95 13.69
C VAL A 301 8.94 12.20 13.95
N GLU A 302 8.48 13.14 14.78
CA GLU A 302 9.21 14.40 15.04
C GLU A 302 10.12 14.32 16.28
N ALA A 303 9.77 13.51 17.28
CA ALA A 303 10.55 13.42 18.53
C ALA A 303 11.86 12.60 18.41
N PHE A 304 11.94 11.62 17.50
CA PHE A 304 13.06 10.67 17.48
C PHE A 304 14.29 11.11 16.66
N CYS A 305 14.15 12.03 15.70
CA CYS A 305 15.30 12.56 14.94
C CYS A 305 16.25 13.45 15.76
N GLY A 306 15.88 13.84 16.98
CA GLY A 306 16.68 14.74 17.83
C GLY A 306 17.54 14.06 18.90
N CYS A 307 17.42 12.74 19.11
CA CYS A 307 17.97 12.04 20.29
C CYS A 307 19.19 11.15 19.98
N GLN A 308 20.15 11.62 19.18
CA GLN A 308 21.45 10.93 19.00
C GLN A 308 22.70 11.76 19.35
N GLU A 309 22.56 13.00 19.85
CA GLU A 309 23.69 13.80 20.35
C GLU A 309 23.53 14.12 21.84
N SER A 310 23.93 13.21 22.75
CA SER A 310 24.25 13.52 24.17
C SER A 310 24.75 12.32 25.04
N THR A 311 25.62 11.43 24.52
CA THR A 311 26.27 10.39 25.36
C THR A 311 27.76 10.19 25.08
N THR A 312 28.50 11.29 24.92
CA THR A 312 29.99 11.27 24.86
C THR A 312 30.63 12.43 25.64
N ARG A 313 30.31 12.55 26.94
CA ARG A 313 31.13 13.25 27.95
C ARG A 313 30.63 12.96 29.36
N GLU A 314 31.28 12.03 30.04
CA GLU A 314 31.64 12.05 31.48
C GLU A 314 32.09 10.65 31.92
N GLN A 315 33.41 10.46 31.98
CA GLN A 315 34.09 9.59 32.94
C GLN A 315 35.60 9.83 32.84
N SER A 316 36.06 10.72 33.72
CA SER A 316 37.41 10.69 34.31
C SER A 316 37.47 9.64 35.41
#